data_AF-A0A642V4W4-F1
#
_entry.id   AF-A0A642V4W4-F1
#
_cell.length_a   1.000
_cell.length_b   1.000
_cell.length_c   1.000
_cell.angle_alpha   90.00
_cell.angle_beta   90.00
_cell.angle_gamma   90.00
#
_symmetry.space_group_name_H-M   'P 1'
#
loop_
_entity.id
_entity.type
_entity.pdbx_description
1 polymer ?
#
loop_
_entity_poly.entity_id
_entity_poly.type
_entity_poly.pdbx_seq_one_letter_code
_entity_poly.pdbx_strand_id
1 'polypeptide(L)'
;MRGSRLLLLRLLVAVLLLTLCVQIYFSHQVDVNGIWRSSQELYWQNLDRIKGLHSGNRATTDANVTTTPNNSSSSSETALDGLKKKVFESAGNSTLGFYRVEYINLPSRYDSDDAIFLQCMTSNITVNKTEAVIADTLEDKGLPPSDRPKELQPGEKACFRSHTNLWRRMINEGWPSLLILEADAAWDVNIRDINYRIAEGLDELIKKFNFSEVPGTGPSEHDPFNIQNWDVISFGSCKDGKKHHDKNVIIQDPDSPIGAEYWGRNLTDERVVRKAGNMVCTNSYAVSQRGAIKLLLRSVLYTGQPVDVAMGDMIRDDDLIAYSVYPPTFAQWTYKDGLGGEGLNSNIRNSGGKKDIKKEEFIDNWAKAKASKDVWSLNPLFKDAQFRHGALQAVADKAYGQKTIQSVWEKAYHREIKKGEREFKIEEDKKKKEEEKKKKEEEKKKKEEEEKKKKEEEEKKKKEEEEKKKKEEEEKKKQEEEEKKKQEEEEKKKQEEEEEKKRLEEDERTSEM
;
A
#
# COMPACT_ATOMS: atom_id res chain seq x y z
N MET A 1 37.43 55.98 -14.94
CA MET A 1 36.41 56.57 -14.02
C MET A 1 34.96 56.11 -14.24
N ARG A 2 34.54 55.61 -15.41
CA ARG A 2 33.13 55.14 -15.64
C ARG A 2 32.83 53.72 -15.14
N GLY A 3 33.82 52.81 -15.14
CA GLY A 3 33.61 51.42 -14.68
C GLY A 3 33.37 51.26 -13.17
N SER A 4 34.06 52.06 -12.34
CA SER A 4 33.95 51.96 -10.87
C SER A 4 32.60 52.43 -10.33
N ARG A 5 31.92 53.37 -11.01
CA ARG A 5 30.59 53.84 -10.60
C ARG A 5 29.49 52.81 -10.88
N LEU A 6 29.63 52.02 -11.95
CA LEU A 6 28.68 50.96 -12.28
C LEU A 6 28.80 49.78 -11.31
N LEU A 7 30.03 49.47 -10.87
CA LEU A 7 30.27 48.43 -9.88
C LEU A 7 29.70 48.82 -8.50
N LEU A 8 29.89 50.08 -8.10
CA LEU A 8 29.35 50.61 -6.83
C LEU A 8 27.82 50.62 -6.82
N LEU A 9 27.19 50.96 -7.95
CA LEU A 9 25.73 50.96 -8.08
C LEU A 9 25.16 49.54 -8.00
N ARG A 10 25.82 48.54 -8.60
CA ARG A 10 25.41 47.13 -8.51
C ARG A 10 25.55 46.58 -7.09
N LEU A 11 26.60 46.97 -6.36
CA LEU A 11 26.80 46.63 -4.95
C LEU A 11 25.71 47.25 -4.06
N LEU A 12 25.36 48.52 -4.28
CA LEU A 12 24.29 49.19 -3.54
C LEU A 12 22.92 48.55 -3.77
N VAL A 13 22.60 48.16 -5.01
CA VAL A 13 21.36 47.45 -5.33
C VAL A 13 21.32 46.06 -4.68
N ALA A 14 22.43 45.33 -4.69
CA ALA A 14 22.52 44.02 -4.04
C ALA A 14 22.33 44.11 -2.51
N VAL A 15 22.93 45.12 -1.86
CA VAL A 15 22.75 45.37 -0.42
C VAL A 15 21.30 45.75 -0.11
N LEU A 16 20.67 46.60 -0.92
CA LEU A 16 19.25 46.97 -0.76
C LEU A 16 18.30 45.79 -0.93
N LEU A 17 18.58 44.89 -1.87
CA LEU A 17 17.78 43.67 -2.07
C LEU A 17 17.95 42.69 -0.91
N LEU A 18 19.18 42.56 -0.37
CA LEU A 18 19.46 41.74 0.80
C LEU A 18 18.77 42.30 2.06
N THR A 19 18.81 43.63 2.27
CA THR A 19 18.10 44.23 3.40
C THR A 19 16.59 44.09 3.26
N LEU A 20 16.02 44.26 2.06
CA LEU A 20 14.60 44.00 1.83
C LEU A 20 14.23 42.53 2.07
N CYS A 21 15.06 41.57 1.65
CA CYS A 21 14.82 40.15 1.90
C CYS A 21 14.85 39.82 3.38
N VAL A 22 15.80 40.38 4.14
CA VAL A 22 15.88 40.22 5.59
C VAL A 22 14.66 40.87 6.26
N GLN A 23 14.23 42.04 5.81
CA GLN A 23 13.08 42.75 6.38
C GLN A 23 11.75 42.04 6.07
N ILE A 24 11.61 41.44 4.89
CA ILE A 24 10.47 40.57 4.54
C ILE A 24 10.53 39.26 5.35
N TYR A 25 11.72 38.67 5.53
CA TYR A 25 11.91 37.47 6.35
C TYR A 25 11.52 37.72 7.82
N PHE A 26 11.87 38.87 8.39
CA PHE A 26 11.45 39.26 9.73
C PHE A 26 9.99 39.72 9.82
N SER A 27 9.41 40.28 8.74
CA SER A 27 8.00 40.68 8.71
C SER A 27 7.04 39.48 8.49
N HIS A 28 7.55 38.34 8.01
CA HIS A 28 6.79 37.10 7.83
C HIS A 28 7.01 36.04 8.91
N GLN A 29 7.77 36.33 9.98
CA GLN A 29 7.55 35.60 11.23
C GLN A 29 6.21 36.06 11.83
N VAL A 30 5.15 35.38 11.43
CA VAL A 30 4.00 35.15 12.32
C VAL A 30 4.59 34.67 13.64
N ASP A 31 4.21 35.30 14.74
CA ASP A 31 4.70 34.98 16.08
C ASP A 31 4.28 33.56 16.48
N VAL A 32 5.04 32.58 16.00
CA VAL A 32 4.84 31.15 16.26
C VAL A 32 4.97 30.86 17.75
N ASN A 33 5.73 31.69 18.47
CA ASN A 33 5.91 31.61 19.92
C ASN A 33 4.72 32.21 20.69
N GLY A 34 4.09 33.27 20.18
CA GLY A 34 2.88 33.87 20.74
C GLY A 34 1.64 32.99 20.57
N ILE A 35 1.52 32.29 19.43
CA ILE A 35 0.45 31.29 19.19
C ILE A 35 0.68 30.03 20.04
N TRP A 36 1.94 29.62 20.24
CA TRP A 36 2.29 28.53 21.15
C TRP A 36 2.04 28.87 22.63
N ARG A 37 2.42 30.08 23.08
CA ARG A 37 2.18 30.53 24.45
C ARG A 37 0.69 30.66 24.77
N SER A 38 -0.09 31.26 23.88
CA SER A 38 -1.54 31.43 24.09
C SER A 38 -2.30 30.09 24.10
N SER A 39 -1.93 29.14 23.23
CA SER A 39 -2.56 27.82 23.21
C SER A 39 -2.16 26.94 24.40
N GLN A 40 -0.91 27.00 24.86
CA GLN A 40 -0.49 26.33 26.09
C GLN A 40 -1.08 27.01 27.35
N GLU A 41 -1.13 28.34 27.40
CA GLU A 41 -1.75 29.07 28.52
C GLU A 41 -3.26 28.78 28.61
N LEU A 42 -3.99 28.71 27.49
CA LEU A 42 -5.41 28.28 27.48
C LEU A 42 -5.59 26.83 27.94
N TYR A 43 -4.67 25.94 27.59
CA TYR A 43 -4.69 24.55 28.05
C TYR A 43 -4.41 24.44 29.57
N TRP A 44 -3.40 25.15 30.09
CA TRP A 44 -3.07 25.16 31.51
C TRP A 44 -4.09 25.93 32.36
N GLN A 45 -4.64 27.05 31.87
CA GLN A 45 -5.72 27.79 32.55
C GLN A 45 -7.00 26.96 32.68
N ASN A 46 -7.33 26.12 31.69
CA ASN A 46 -8.45 25.19 31.79
C ASN A 46 -8.18 24.06 32.80
N LEU A 47 -6.95 23.55 32.88
CA LEU A 47 -6.54 22.56 33.88
C LEU A 47 -6.55 23.13 35.32
N ASP A 48 -6.12 24.37 35.52
CA ASP A 48 -6.16 25.03 36.83
C ASP A 48 -7.58 25.43 37.26
N ARG A 49 -8.45 25.78 36.30
CA ARG A 49 -9.89 25.99 36.55
C ARG A 49 -10.60 24.70 37.00
N ILE A 50 -10.18 23.55 36.47
CA ILE A 50 -10.70 22.22 36.87
C ILE A 50 -10.24 21.85 38.29
N LYS A 51 -9.01 22.23 38.70
CA LYS A 51 -8.51 22.00 40.06
C LYS A 51 -9.10 22.99 41.09
N GLY A 52 -9.42 24.22 40.68
CA GLY A 52 -10.00 25.25 41.55
C GLY A 52 -11.48 25.07 41.91
N LEU A 53 -12.21 24.19 41.23
CA LEU A 53 -13.62 23.87 41.53
C LEU A 53 -13.81 22.83 42.65
N HIS A 54 -12.72 22.27 43.20
CA HIS A 54 -12.76 21.32 44.32
C HIS A 54 -12.67 21.97 45.72
N SER A 55 -12.77 23.30 45.82
CA SER A 55 -12.86 23.98 47.12
C SER A 55 -13.75 25.23 47.02
N GLY A 56 -15.05 25.09 47.26
CA GLY A 56 -15.92 26.26 47.38
C GLY A 56 -17.42 25.99 47.45
N ASN A 57 -17.93 26.11 48.68
CA ASN A 57 -19.30 26.54 49.03
C ASN A 57 -20.43 25.50 49.08
N ARG A 58 -20.59 25.00 50.31
CA ARG A 58 -21.85 24.63 50.95
C ARG A 58 -22.69 25.90 51.18
N ALA A 59 -23.88 25.98 50.59
CA ALA A 59 -24.91 26.92 51.00
C ALA A 59 -26.29 26.25 50.88
N THR A 60 -26.96 26.20 52.02
CA THR A 60 -28.33 25.73 52.23
C THR A 60 -29.34 26.82 51.84
N THR A 61 -30.37 26.47 51.08
CA THR A 61 -31.64 27.21 51.09
C THR A 61 -32.80 26.26 50.82
N ASP A 62 -33.64 26.10 51.83
CA ASP A 62 -35.01 25.58 51.74
C ASP A 62 -35.88 26.52 50.89
N ALA A 63 -36.68 25.96 49.98
CA ALA A 63 -37.83 26.66 49.41
C ALA A 63 -38.94 25.65 49.12
N ASN A 64 -40.00 25.73 49.93
CA ASN A 64 -41.29 25.10 49.71
C ASN A 64 -41.88 25.54 48.36
N VAL A 65 -42.19 24.58 47.49
CA VAL A 65 -43.04 24.80 46.31
C VAL A 65 -44.25 23.88 46.40
N THR A 66 -45.40 24.51 46.58
CA THR A 66 -46.74 23.94 46.55
C THR A 66 -47.04 23.42 45.13
N THR A 67 -47.31 22.13 45.02
CA THR A 67 -47.65 21.45 43.75
C THR A 67 -49.10 21.69 43.35
N THR A 68 -49.32 22.30 42.20
CA THR A 68 -50.51 22.10 41.36
C THR A 68 -50.12 21.21 40.18
N PRO A 69 -50.95 20.21 39.78
CA PRO A 69 -50.60 19.28 38.72
C PRO A 69 -50.85 19.94 37.36
N ASN A 70 -49.79 20.41 36.70
CA ASN A 70 -49.86 20.89 35.33
C ASN A 70 -49.61 19.74 34.35
N ASN A 71 -50.57 19.57 33.45
CA ASN A 71 -50.66 18.60 32.37
C ASN A 71 -49.74 18.98 31.18
N SER A 72 -48.45 19.24 31.44
CA SER A 72 -47.48 19.78 30.47
C SER A 72 -46.35 18.81 30.09
N SER A 73 -46.42 17.53 30.47
CA SER A 73 -45.31 16.58 30.26
C SER A 73 -45.15 16.14 28.80
N SER A 74 -46.24 16.07 28.02
CA SER A 74 -46.19 15.50 26.66
C SER A 74 -45.56 16.42 25.61
N SER A 75 -45.65 17.75 25.78
CA SER A 75 -45.03 18.72 24.86
C SER A 75 -43.54 18.93 25.12
N SER A 76 -43.08 18.77 26.37
CA SER A 76 -41.66 18.84 26.69
C SER A 76 -40.89 17.56 26.31
N GLU A 77 -41.52 16.39 26.44
CA GLU A 77 -40.92 15.11 26.02
C GLU A 77 -40.71 15.05 24.50
N THR A 78 -41.71 15.48 23.71
CA THR A 78 -41.61 15.51 22.23
C THR A 78 -40.59 16.51 21.72
N ALA A 79 -40.43 17.66 22.38
CA ALA A 79 -39.38 18.63 22.04
C ALA A 79 -37.97 18.13 22.39
N LEU A 80 -37.82 17.44 23.54
CA LEU A 80 -36.55 16.85 23.96
C LEU A 80 -36.14 15.68 23.05
N ASP A 81 -37.10 14.87 22.62
CA ASP A 81 -36.89 13.78 21.68
C ASP A 81 -36.45 14.30 20.30
N GLY A 82 -37.10 15.37 19.82
CA GLY A 82 -36.70 16.06 18.59
C GLY A 82 -35.28 16.64 18.66
N LEU A 83 -34.87 17.20 19.81
CA LEU A 83 -33.51 17.71 20.01
C LEU A 83 -32.47 16.60 20.05
N LYS A 84 -32.75 15.48 20.75
CA LYS A 84 -31.87 14.29 20.76
C LYS A 84 -31.68 13.72 19.36
N LYS A 85 -32.77 13.60 18.61
CA LYS A 85 -32.73 13.14 17.23
C LYS A 85 -31.81 14.00 16.37
N LYS A 86 -31.94 15.33 16.48
CA LYS A 86 -31.12 16.29 15.74
C LYS A 86 -29.62 16.19 16.07
N VAL A 87 -29.28 15.91 17.33
CA VAL A 87 -27.89 15.70 17.76
C VAL A 87 -27.27 14.51 17.04
N PHE A 88 -27.94 13.36 17.03
CA PHE A 88 -27.37 12.17 16.37
C PHE A 88 -27.48 12.26 14.85
N GLU A 89 -28.48 12.95 14.28
CA GLU A 89 -28.61 13.15 12.82
C GLU A 89 -27.35 13.80 12.23
N SER A 90 -26.61 14.58 13.03
CA SER A 90 -25.33 15.17 12.59
C SER A 90 -24.20 14.13 12.40
N ALA A 91 -24.27 12.96 13.04
CA ALA A 91 -23.37 11.83 12.75
C ALA A 91 -23.59 11.25 11.34
N GLY A 92 -24.74 11.53 10.73
CA GLY A 92 -25.02 11.21 9.34
C GLY A 92 -24.66 12.33 8.35
N ASN A 93 -23.82 13.30 8.71
CA ASN A 93 -23.37 14.32 7.76
C ASN A 93 -22.34 13.77 6.75
N SER A 94 -21.81 14.61 5.84
CA SER A 94 -20.86 14.15 4.81
C SER A 94 -19.48 13.76 5.36
N THR A 95 -19.17 14.05 6.62
CA THR A 95 -17.95 13.60 7.31
C THR A 95 -18.26 12.57 8.40
N LEU A 96 -19.46 11.99 8.37
CA LEU A 96 -19.94 10.94 9.27
C LEU A 96 -19.85 11.33 10.76
N GLY A 97 -20.02 12.62 11.09
CA GLY A 97 -19.95 13.15 12.45
C GLY A 97 -18.55 13.49 12.95
N PHE A 98 -17.52 13.31 12.12
CA PHE A 98 -16.15 13.66 12.45
C PHE A 98 -15.75 15.01 11.86
N TYR A 99 -14.73 15.64 12.41
CA TYR A 99 -14.22 16.89 11.86
C TYR A 99 -13.67 16.70 10.44
N ARG A 100 -13.06 15.54 10.18
CA ARG A 100 -12.51 15.20 8.87
C ARG A 100 -12.47 13.69 8.64
N VAL A 101 -12.47 13.30 7.37
CA VAL A 101 -12.22 11.92 6.93
C VAL A 101 -11.01 11.93 6.01
N GLU A 102 -9.99 11.13 6.33
CA GLU A 102 -8.77 10.97 5.54
C GLU A 102 -8.61 9.50 5.14
N TYR A 103 -8.28 9.23 3.88
CA TYR A 103 -7.89 7.91 3.44
C TYR A 103 -6.41 7.86 3.09
N ILE A 104 -5.73 6.80 3.51
CA ILE A 104 -4.31 6.58 3.28
C ILE A 104 -4.15 5.74 2.03
N ASN A 105 -3.55 6.30 0.97
CA ASN A 105 -3.32 5.57 -0.28
C ASN A 105 -1.91 5.79 -0.84
N LEU A 106 -1.35 4.77 -1.47
CA LEU A 106 -0.09 4.88 -2.20
C LEU A 106 -0.29 5.72 -3.48
N PRO A 107 0.69 6.54 -3.90
CA PRO A 107 0.58 7.32 -5.14
C PRO A 107 0.34 6.50 -6.41
N SER A 108 0.71 5.21 -6.40
CA SER A 108 0.57 4.29 -7.53
C SER A 108 -0.74 3.48 -7.56
N ARG A 109 -1.59 3.58 -6.54
CA ARG A 109 -2.81 2.78 -6.39
C ARG A 109 -4.05 3.54 -6.88
N TYR A 110 -4.10 3.76 -8.19
CA TYR A 110 -5.20 4.46 -8.88
C TYR A 110 -6.53 3.72 -8.76
N ASP A 111 -6.48 2.38 -8.74
CA ASP A 111 -7.64 1.51 -8.52
C ASP A 111 -8.37 1.85 -7.22
N SER A 112 -7.61 2.06 -6.15
CA SER A 112 -8.17 2.42 -4.84
C SER A 112 -8.67 3.86 -4.79
N ASP A 113 -8.00 4.81 -5.45
CA ASP A 113 -8.50 6.19 -5.57
C ASP A 113 -9.87 6.22 -6.27
N ASP A 114 -10.00 5.50 -7.39
CA ASP A 114 -11.25 5.39 -8.14
C ASP A 114 -12.34 4.71 -7.31
N ALA A 115 -12.01 3.63 -6.60
CA ALA A 115 -12.96 2.93 -5.73
C ALA A 115 -13.47 3.84 -4.60
N ILE A 116 -12.60 4.58 -3.92
CA ILE A 116 -12.99 5.55 -2.88
C ILE A 116 -13.87 6.65 -3.48
N PHE A 117 -13.48 7.21 -4.63
CA PHE A 117 -14.25 8.28 -5.28
C PHE A 117 -15.67 7.83 -5.64
N LEU A 118 -15.81 6.65 -6.24
CA LEU A 118 -17.10 6.10 -6.63
C LEU A 118 -18.03 5.90 -5.43
N GLN A 119 -17.51 5.36 -4.31
CA GLN A 119 -18.28 5.18 -3.09
C GLN A 119 -18.67 6.50 -2.42
N CYS A 120 -17.78 7.49 -2.43
CA CYS A 120 -18.07 8.84 -1.94
C CYS A 120 -19.21 9.48 -2.74
N MET A 121 -19.19 9.32 -4.06
CA MET A 121 -20.23 9.83 -4.95
C MET A 121 -21.60 9.15 -4.73
N THR A 122 -21.63 7.85 -4.46
CA THR A 122 -22.90 7.13 -4.19
C THR A 122 -23.45 7.42 -2.80
N SER A 123 -22.57 7.57 -1.81
CA SER A 123 -22.96 7.72 -0.39
C SER A 123 -22.99 9.18 0.10
N ASN A 124 -22.56 10.13 -0.74
CA ASN A 124 -22.42 11.55 -0.40
C ASN A 124 -21.52 11.80 0.83
N ILE A 125 -20.32 11.22 0.80
CA ILE A 125 -19.27 11.39 1.81
C ILE A 125 -18.14 12.25 1.23
N THR A 126 -17.57 13.11 2.06
CA THR A 126 -16.38 13.90 1.75
C THR A 126 -15.16 13.27 2.41
N VAL A 127 -14.15 12.96 1.61
CA VAL A 127 -12.87 12.42 2.08
C VAL A 127 -11.70 13.22 1.51
N ASN A 128 -10.57 13.19 2.20
CA ASN A 128 -9.30 13.74 1.75
C ASN A 128 -8.27 12.63 1.59
N LYS A 129 -7.41 12.74 0.59
CA LYS A 129 -6.30 11.80 0.37
C LYS A 129 -5.11 12.21 1.24
N THR A 130 -4.55 11.23 1.95
CA THR A 130 -3.22 11.29 2.55
C THR A 130 -2.31 10.29 1.84
N GLU A 131 -1.16 10.76 1.38
CA GLU A 131 -0.18 9.88 0.72
C GLU A 131 0.46 8.92 1.72
N ALA A 132 0.37 7.63 1.41
CA ALA A 132 1.06 6.58 2.14
C ALA A 132 2.56 6.61 1.84
N VAL A 133 3.35 6.23 2.84
CA VAL A 133 4.80 6.04 2.70
C VAL A 133 5.07 4.83 1.82
N ILE A 134 5.95 5.01 0.83
CA ILE A 134 6.40 3.92 -0.05
C ILE A 134 7.50 3.15 0.68
N ALA A 135 7.32 1.83 0.82
CA ALA A 135 8.24 0.97 1.56
C ALA A 135 9.69 1.06 1.08
N ASP A 136 9.91 1.09 -0.24
CA ASP A 136 11.24 1.15 -0.85
C ASP A 136 11.97 2.48 -0.61
N THR A 137 11.25 3.52 -0.18
CA THR A 137 11.79 4.86 0.09
C THR A 137 12.05 5.11 1.57
N LEU A 138 11.66 4.19 2.45
CA LEU A 138 11.74 4.36 3.89
C LEU A 138 13.13 3.99 4.41
N GLU A 139 13.79 4.92 5.08
CA GLU A 139 15.07 4.69 5.76
C GLU A 139 14.85 4.35 7.25
N ASP A 140 15.49 3.27 7.71
CA ASP A 140 15.38 2.80 9.09
C ASP A 140 15.93 3.78 10.14
N LYS A 141 16.87 4.66 9.76
CA LYS A 141 17.43 5.68 10.66
C LYS A 141 16.36 6.64 11.22
N GLY A 142 15.24 6.80 10.50
CA GLY A 142 14.11 7.62 10.93
C GLY A 142 13.08 6.90 11.81
N LEU A 143 13.29 5.61 12.09
CA LEU A 143 12.38 4.78 12.88
C LEU A 143 12.87 4.60 14.33
N PRO A 144 11.95 4.58 15.30
CA PRO A 144 12.24 4.22 16.69
C PRO A 144 12.85 2.82 16.84
N PRO A 145 13.56 2.55 17.94
CA PRO A 145 14.15 1.23 18.18
C PRO A 145 13.08 0.13 18.30
N SER A 146 13.52 -1.11 18.10
CA SER A 146 12.76 -2.33 18.31
C SER A 146 13.55 -3.24 19.24
N ASP A 147 12.86 -3.91 20.17
CA ASP A 147 13.43 -4.91 21.08
C ASP A 147 13.33 -6.35 20.53
N ARG A 148 12.63 -6.53 19.40
CA ARG A 148 12.37 -7.86 18.84
C ARG A 148 13.51 -8.31 17.94
N PRO A 149 13.88 -9.60 18.01
CA PRO A 149 14.91 -10.17 17.14
C PRO A 149 14.47 -10.23 15.67
N LYS A 150 13.16 -10.27 15.41
CA LYS A 150 12.60 -10.24 14.06
C LYS A 150 12.11 -8.83 13.74
N GLU A 151 12.74 -8.20 12.75
CA GLU A 151 12.31 -6.91 12.24
C GLU A 151 10.97 -7.00 11.50
N LEU A 152 10.23 -5.88 11.55
CA LEU A 152 9.07 -5.66 10.71
C LEU A 152 9.45 -5.69 9.22
N GLN A 153 8.55 -6.21 8.39
CA GLN A 153 8.70 -6.12 6.95
C GLN A 153 8.68 -4.65 6.50
N PRO A 154 9.37 -4.28 5.40
CA PRO A 154 9.37 -2.90 4.90
C PRO A 154 7.96 -2.31 4.72
N GLY A 155 7.02 -3.11 4.21
CA GLY A 155 5.61 -2.71 4.06
C GLY A 155 4.90 -2.44 5.39
N GLU A 156 5.23 -3.18 6.45
CA GLU A 156 4.69 -2.97 7.80
C GLU A 156 5.25 -1.68 8.42
N LYS A 157 6.56 -1.43 8.26
CA LYS A 157 7.21 -0.18 8.68
C LYS A 157 6.57 1.04 7.98
N ALA A 158 6.35 0.93 6.66
CA ALA A 158 5.75 1.98 5.86
C ALA A 158 4.28 2.23 6.19
N CYS A 159 3.48 1.17 6.37
CA CYS A 159 2.11 1.27 6.86
C CYS A 159 2.06 2.00 8.21
N PHE A 160 2.86 1.54 9.18
CA PHE A 160 2.95 2.17 10.50
C PHE A 160 3.30 3.65 10.41
N ARG A 161 4.31 3.99 9.59
CA ARG A 161 4.75 5.37 9.40
C ARG A 161 3.67 6.24 8.75
N SER A 162 2.88 5.69 7.84
CA SER A 162 1.78 6.39 7.18
C SER A 162 0.73 6.85 8.19
N HIS A 163 0.27 5.97 9.08
CA HIS A 163 -0.64 6.34 10.16
C HIS A 163 -0.02 7.36 11.13
N THR A 164 1.26 7.17 11.48
CA THR A 164 1.98 8.08 12.38
C THR A 164 2.08 9.50 11.81
N ASN A 165 2.32 9.63 10.50
CA ASN A 165 2.32 10.93 9.82
C ASN A 165 0.97 11.64 9.93
N LEU A 166 -0.12 10.88 9.82
CA LEU A 166 -1.48 11.41 9.90
C LEU A 166 -1.85 11.83 11.33
N TRP A 167 -1.50 11.05 12.35
CA TRP A 167 -1.66 11.45 13.75
C TRP A 167 -0.88 12.73 14.08
N ARG A 168 0.38 12.81 13.63
CA ARG A 168 1.19 14.02 13.80
C ARG A 168 0.55 15.23 13.11
N ARG A 169 0.02 15.05 11.90
CA ARG A 169 -0.66 16.11 11.15
C ARG A 169 -1.93 16.59 11.86
N MET A 170 -2.75 15.66 12.34
CA MET A 170 -3.96 15.93 13.13
C MET A 170 -3.65 16.80 14.36
N ILE A 171 -2.57 16.47 15.08
CA ILE A 171 -2.11 17.26 16.25
C ILE A 171 -1.63 18.65 15.81
N ASN A 172 -0.78 18.71 14.78
CA ASN A 172 -0.19 19.96 14.31
C ASN A 172 -1.24 20.95 13.76
N GLU A 173 -2.29 20.45 13.10
CA GLU A 173 -3.36 21.27 12.52
C GLU A 173 -4.54 21.48 13.49
N GLY A 174 -4.51 20.90 14.69
CA GLY A 174 -5.54 21.12 15.70
C GLY A 174 -6.89 20.45 15.39
N TRP A 175 -6.91 19.37 14.62
CA TRP A 175 -8.15 18.66 14.30
C TRP A 175 -8.66 17.90 15.54
N PRO A 176 -9.91 18.10 16.00
CA PRO A 176 -10.41 17.44 17.21
C PRO A 176 -10.62 15.94 17.01
N SER A 177 -11.29 15.54 15.92
CA SER A 177 -11.55 14.13 15.55
C SER A 177 -11.16 13.85 14.11
N LEU A 178 -10.78 12.61 13.83
CA LEU A 178 -10.44 12.17 12.47
C LEU A 178 -10.93 10.74 12.26
N LEU A 179 -11.69 10.51 11.19
CA LEU A 179 -11.93 9.16 10.67
C LEU A 179 -10.85 8.82 9.65
N ILE A 180 -10.13 7.73 9.89
CA ILE A 180 -9.05 7.24 9.03
C ILE A 180 -9.54 6.01 8.28
N LEU A 181 -9.38 6.00 6.96
CA LEU A 181 -9.68 4.87 6.08
C LEU A 181 -8.38 4.35 5.43
N GLU A 182 -8.25 3.04 5.28
CA GLU A 182 -7.33 2.48 4.27
C GLU A 182 -7.97 2.61 2.88
N ALA A 183 -7.16 2.73 1.83
CA ALA A 183 -7.68 3.01 0.49
C ALA A 183 -8.55 1.88 -0.10
N ASP A 184 -8.43 0.68 0.44
CA ASP A 184 -9.28 -0.46 0.11
C ASP A 184 -10.48 -0.64 1.06
N ALA A 185 -10.82 0.39 1.82
CA ALA A 185 -12.07 0.44 2.57
C ALA A 185 -13.29 0.52 1.63
N ALA A 186 -14.27 -0.34 1.90
CA ALA A 186 -15.60 -0.31 1.32
C ALA A 186 -16.68 -0.26 2.40
N TRP A 187 -17.86 0.24 2.05
CA TRP A 187 -18.99 0.42 2.97
C TRP A 187 -20.35 0.23 2.29
N ASP A 188 -21.41 0.22 3.09
CA ASP A 188 -22.80 0.24 2.63
C ASP A 188 -23.23 1.65 2.21
N VAL A 189 -24.00 1.80 1.13
CA VAL A 189 -24.45 3.11 0.62
C VAL A 189 -25.22 3.93 1.67
N ASN A 190 -25.84 3.26 2.64
CA ASN A 190 -26.58 3.87 3.75
C ASN A 190 -25.70 4.20 4.97
N ILE A 191 -24.37 4.25 4.81
CA ILE A 191 -23.39 4.49 5.89
C ILE A 191 -23.69 5.73 6.74
N ARG A 192 -24.34 6.75 6.18
CA ARG A 192 -24.74 7.97 6.91
C ARG A 192 -25.82 7.67 7.96
N ASP A 193 -26.83 6.90 7.59
CA ASP A 193 -27.90 6.46 8.51
C ASP A 193 -27.37 5.43 9.51
N ILE A 194 -26.43 4.58 9.07
CA ILE A 194 -25.73 3.65 9.97
C ILE A 194 -24.94 4.42 11.04
N ASN A 195 -24.19 5.45 10.66
CA ASN A 195 -23.40 6.25 11.61
C ASN A 195 -24.26 7.04 12.59
N TYR A 196 -25.43 7.54 12.15
CA TYR A 196 -26.46 8.11 13.03
C TYR A 196 -26.80 7.14 14.18
N ARG A 197 -27.19 5.90 13.84
CA ARG A 197 -27.60 4.89 14.84
C ARG A 197 -26.44 4.47 15.75
N ILE A 198 -25.23 4.42 15.23
CA ILE A 198 -24.04 4.09 16.02
C ILE A 198 -23.70 5.19 17.03
N ALA A 199 -23.80 6.46 16.65
CA ALA A 199 -23.55 7.57 17.57
C ALA A 199 -24.54 7.54 18.75
N GLU A 200 -25.81 7.29 18.46
CA GLU A 200 -26.85 7.09 19.48
C GLU A 200 -26.53 5.89 20.38
N GLY A 201 -26.21 4.73 19.78
CA GLY A 201 -25.81 3.53 20.54
C GLY A 201 -24.56 3.74 21.40
N LEU A 202 -23.59 4.53 20.94
CA LEU A 202 -22.39 4.82 21.74
C LEU A 202 -22.73 5.66 22.98
N ASP A 203 -23.59 6.66 22.83
CA ASP A 203 -24.06 7.47 23.96
C ASP A 203 -24.84 6.61 24.98
N GLU A 204 -25.72 5.72 24.50
CA GLU A 204 -26.42 4.75 25.35
C GLU A 204 -25.44 3.84 26.10
N LEU A 205 -24.41 3.33 25.41
CA LEU A 205 -23.37 2.50 26.02
C LEU A 205 -22.63 3.22 27.15
N ILE A 206 -22.19 4.45 26.88
CA ILE A 206 -21.44 5.27 27.84
C ILE A 206 -22.29 5.53 29.08
N LYS A 207 -23.58 5.85 28.91
CA LYS A 207 -24.54 6.04 30.01
C LYS A 207 -24.81 4.76 30.78
N LYS A 208 -25.08 3.65 30.08
CA LYS A 208 -25.42 2.35 30.69
C LYS A 208 -24.32 1.84 31.62
N PHE A 209 -23.06 2.05 31.27
CA PHE A 209 -21.92 1.54 32.03
C PHE A 209 -21.13 2.62 32.78
N ASN A 210 -21.62 3.86 32.82
CA ASN A 210 -20.96 5.00 33.47
C ASN A 210 -19.50 5.18 33.01
N PHE A 211 -19.23 5.08 31.72
CA PHE A 211 -17.88 5.27 31.15
C PHE A 211 -17.50 6.73 30.91
N SER A 212 -18.34 7.69 31.33
CA SER A 212 -18.06 9.11 31.13
C SER A 212 -16.86 9.55 31.97
N GLU A 213 -15.78 9.98 31.31
CA GLU A 213 -14.58 10.51 31.96
C GLU A 213 -14.81 11.93 32.47
N VAL A 214 -15.64 12.70 31.76
CA VAL A 214 -16.01 14.07 32.11
C VAL A 214 -17.50 14.10 32.47
N PRO A 215 -17.86 14.25 33.77
CA PRO A 215 -19.25 14.34 34.17
C PRO A 215 -19.95 15.55 33.54
N GLY A 216 -21.17 15.35 33.04
CA GLY A 216 -21.99 16.42 32.47
C GLY A 216 -21.70 16.78 31.00
N THR A 217 -20.76 16.09 30.32
CA THR A 217 -20.57 16.24 28.87
C THR A 217 -21.34 15.16 28.12
N GLY A 218 -22.26 15.58 27.25
CA GLY A 218 -23.04 14.70 26.38
C GLY A 218 -22.78 14.99 24.89
N PRO A 219 -23.29 14.14 23.99
CA PRO A 219 -23.31 14.41 22.57
C PRO A 219 -23.93 15.77 22.23
N SER A 220 -23.46 16.38 21.15
CA SER A 220 -24.00 17.62 20.59
C SER A 220 -24.01 17.58 19.07
N GLU A 221 -24.72 18.50 18.42
CA GLU A 221 -24.76 18.55 16.94
C GLU A 221 -23.36 18.68 16.31
N HIS A 222 -22.39 19.29 17.00
CA HIS A 222 -21.01 19.46 16.51
C HIS A 222 -20.04 18.36 16.99
N ASP A 223 -20.49 17.51 17.91
CA ASP A 223 -19.73 16.40 18.47
C ASP A 223 -20.68 15.25 18.84
N PRO A 224 -21.28 14.58 17.84
CA PRO A 224 -22.32 13.57 18.08
C PRO A 224 -21.77 12.29 18.72
N PHE A 225 -20.45 12.07 18.65
CA PHE A 225 -19.77 10.94 19.29
C PHE A 225 -19.20 11.29 20.67
N ASN A 226 -19.36 12.53 21.17
CA ASN A 226 -18.90 12.98 22.48
C ASN A 226 -17.41 12.66 22.72
N ILE A 227 -16.54 13.35 21.97
CA ILE A 227 -15.11 13.06 21.80
C ILE A 227 -14.31 12.93 23.10
N GLN A 228 -14.77 13.57 24.17
CA GLN A 228 -14.09 13.52 25.47
C GLN A 228 -14.05 12.10 26.07
N ASN A 229 -14.98 11.24 25.66
CA ASN A 229 -15.18 9.92 26.24
C ASN A 229 -14.53 8.78 25.46
N TRP A 230 -13.71 9.06 24.43
CA TRP A 230 -13.00 8.04 23.68
C TRP A 230 -11.64 8.51 23.13
N ASP A 231 -10.77 7.56 22.85
CA ASP A 231 -9.50 7.73 22.14
C ASP A 231 -9.58 7.17 20.72
N VAL A 232 -10.20 5.99 20.57
CA VAL A 232 -10.38 5.29 19.30
C VAL A 232 -11.79 4.69 19.20
N ILE A 233 -12.40 4.78 18.03
CA ILE A 233 -13.60 4.00 17.68
C ILE A 233 -13.28 3.17 16.44
N SER A 234 -13.35 1.85 16.55
CA SER A 234 -13.13 0.97 15.41
C SER A 234 -14.42 0.71 14.65
N PHE A 235 -14.40 0.98 13.34
CA PHE A 235 -15.51 0.74 12.42
C PHE A 235 -15.20 -0.33 11.37
N GLY A 236 -13.91 -0.64 11.16
CA GLY A 236 -13.42 -1.60 10.18
C GLY A 236 -12.39 -2.55 10.74
N SER A 237 -12.55 -3.01 11.99
CA SER A 237 -11.76 -4.13 12.49
C SER A 237 -12.28 -5.45 11.91
N CYS A 238 -11.36 -6.28 11.45
CA CYS A 238 -11.67 -7.64 11.01
C CYS A 238 -11.87 -8.61 12.19
N LYS A 239 -11.38 -8.25 13.39
CA LYS A 239 -11.51 -9.07 14.60
C LYS A 239 -11.31 -8.25 15.88
N ASP A 240 -12.24 -8.41 16.83
CA ASP A 240 -12.13 -7.88 18.20
C ASP A 240 -11.88 -9.03 19.20
N GLY A 241 -11.36 -8.69 20.38
CA GLY A 241 -11.09 -9.58 21.49
C GLY A 241 -12.33 -9.86 22.36
N LYS A 242 -12.27 -10.97 23.11
CA LYS A 242 -13.32 -11.37 24.07
C LYS A 242 -13.41 -10.43 25.29
N LYS A 243 -12.33 -9.71 25.63
CA LYS A 243 -12.32 -8.74 26.74
C LYS A 243 -13.46 -7.73 26.54
N HIS A 244 -14.26 -7.45 27.57
CA HIS A 244 -15.39 -6.51 27.53
C HIS A 244 -16.55 -6.85 26.58
N HIS A 245 -16.65 -8.07 26.06
CA HIS A 245 -17.77 -8.42 25.16
C HIS A 245 -19.17 -8.29 25.79
N ASP A 246 -19.27 -8.38 27.11
CA ASP A 246 -20.49 -8.15 27.89
C ASP A 246 -20.82 -6.65 28.08
N LYS A 247 -19.87 -5.75 27.79
CA LYS A 247 -20.03 -4.29 27.88
C LYS A 247 -20.46 -3.73 26.53
N ASN A 248 -21.72 -4.02 26.19
CA ASN A 248 -22.31 -3.65 24.92
C ASN A 248 -23.75 -3.12 25.05
N VAL A 249 -24.18 -2.44 23.99
CA VAL A 249 -25.58 -2.22 23.64
C VAL A 249 -25.83 -2.80 22.26
N ILE A 250 -27.08 -3.21 22.03
CA ILE A 250 -27.54 -3.73 20.74
C ILE A 250 -28.57 -2.74 20.22
N ILE A 251 -28.26 -2.12 19.10
CA ILE A 251 -29.11 -1.14 18.43
C ILE A 251 -29.83 -1.79 17.26
N GLN A 252 -31.03 -1.30 16.95
CA GLN A 252 -31.72 -1.67 15.72
C GLN A 252 -31.04 -0.99 14.55
N ASP A 253 -30.67 -1.76 13.54
CA ASP A 253 -30.03 -1.31 12.31
C ASP A 253 -30.49 -2.17 11.13
N PRO A 254 -31.48 -1.71 10.33
CA PRO A 254 -31.98 -2.44 9.18
C PRO A 254 -30.96 -2.59 8.04
N ASP A 255 -29.83 -1.87 8.11
CA ASP A 255 -28.73 -2.01 7.16
C ASP A 255 -27.63 -2.96 7.66
N SER A 256 -27.81 -3.56 8.85
CA SER A 256 -26.85 -4.51 9.41
C SER A 256 -26.80 -5.83 8.64
N PRO A 257 -25.62 -6.41 8.36
CA PRO A 257 -25.48 -7.68 7.66
C PRO A 257 -26.34 -8.81 8.23
N ILE A 258 -26.88 -9.66 7.36
CA ILE A 258 -27.66 -10.83 7.76
C ILE A 258 -26.71 -11.97 8.13
N GLY A 259 -27.01 -12.67 9.23
CA GLY A 259 -26.30 -13.90 9.61
C GLY A 259 -25.05 -13.67 10.46
N ALA A 260 -24.81 -12.45 10.93
CA ALA A 260 -23.76 -12.20 11.91
C ALA A 260 -24.14 -12.75 13.30
N GLU A 261 -23.16 -13.32 13.99
CA GLU A 261 -23.30 -13.83 15.36
C GLU A 261 -22.38 -13.03 16.29
N TYR A 262 -22.91 -12.60 17.43
CA TYR A 262 -22.17 -11.94 18.50
C TYR A 262 -22.15 -12.84 19.74
N TRP A 263 -21.06 -13.57 19.94
CA TRP A 263 -20.83 -14.42 21.13
C TRP A 263 -22.04 -15.32 21.51
N GLY A 264 -22.55 -16.10 20.56
CA GLY A 264 -23.69 -17.00 20.75
C GLY A 264 -25.07 -16.37 20.52
N ARG A 265 -25.15 -15.08 20.20
CA ARG A 265 -26.40 -14.39 19.84
C ARG A 265 -26.41 -14.05 18.36
N ASN A 266 -27.37 -14.57 17.61
CA ASN A 266 -27.62 -14.15 16.24
C ASN A 266 -28.16 -12.71 16.22
N LEU A 267 -27.63 -11.89 15.32
CA LEU A 267 -28.09 -10.54 15.07
C LEU A 267 -29.08 -10.54 13.91
N THR A 268 -30.19 -9.81 14.04
CA THR A 268 -31.19 -9.65 12.97
C THR A 268 -31.64 -8.21 12.94
N ASP A 269 -31.30 -7.49 11.86
CA ASP A 269 -31.50 -6.03 11.77
C ASP A 269 -30.92 -5.31 12.99
N GLU A 270 -29.76 -5.79 13.47
CA GLU A 270 -29.17 -5.34 14.72
C GLU A 270 -27.67 -5.15 14.58
N ARG A 271 -27.15 -4.15 15.28
CA ARG A 271 -25.72 -3.90 15.40
C ARG A 271 -25.35 -3.75 16.87
N VAL A 272 -24.14 -4.15 17.21
CA VAL A 272 -23.58 -4.06 18.54
C VAL A 272 -22.60 -2.90 18.59
N VAL A 273 -22.81 -2.01 19.56
CA VAL A 273 -21.83 -0.98 19.95
C VAL A 273 -21.29 -1.37 21.31
N ARG A 274 -19.97 -1.45 21.44
CA ARG A 274 -19.33 -2.03 22.64
C ARG A 274 -18.04 -1.36 23.02
N LYS A 275 -17.61 -1.56 24.26
CA LYS A 275 -16.22 -1.33 24.66
C LYS A 275 -15.33 -2.34 23.94
N ALA A 276 -14.30 -1.86 23.27
CA ALA A 276 -13.39 -2.71 22.51
C ALA A 276 -12.57 -3.58 23.46
N GLY A 277 -12.35 -4.84 23.09
CA GLY A 277 -11.49 -5.76 23.83
C GLY A 277 -10.11 -5.92 23.22
N ASN A 278 -10.00 -5.63 21.93
CA ASN A 278 -8.81 -5.60 21.10
C ASN A 278 -9.18 -4.88 19.79
N MET A 279 -8.23 -4.69 18.88
CA MET A 279 -8.54 -4.48 17.48
C MET A 279 -7.50 -5.16 16.58
N VAL A 280 -7.97 -5.71 15.47
CA VAL A 280 -7.12 -6.23 14.39
C VAL A 280 -7.60 -5.63 13.08
N CYS A 281 -6.66 -5.31 12.19
CA CYS A 281 -6.89 -4.50 10.99
C CYS A 281 -7.21 -3.02 11.30
N THR A 282 -6.65 -2.12 10.50
CA THR A 282 -6.83 -0.65 10.59
C THR A 282 -7.63 -0.06 9.43
N ASN A 283 -8.39 -0.91 8.72
CA ASN A 283 -9.15 -0.54 7.51
C ASN A 283 -10.07 0.69 7.72
N SER A 284 -10.68 0.82 8.90
CA SER A 284 -11.36 2.05 9.31
C SER A 284 -11.40 2.22 10.82
N TYR A 285 -10.97 3.39 11.31
CA TYR A 285 -11.12 3.79 12.71
C TYR A 285 -11.15 5.32 12.86
N ALA A 286 -11.93 5.79 13.82
CA ALA A 286 -11.87 7.17 14.27
C ALA A 286 -10.86 7.32 15.42
N VAL A 287 -10.22 8.48 15.49
CA VAL A 287 -9.27 8.83 16.55
C VAL A 287 -9.54 10.25 17.05
N SER A 288 -9.49 10.46 18.36
CA SER A 288 -9.55 11.78 18.98
C SER A 288 -8.15 12.39 19.09
N GLN A 289 -8.03 13.70 19.26
CA GLN A 289 -6.71 14.32 19.40
C GLN A 289 -5.94 13.74 20.61
N ARG A 290 -6.64 13.42 21.72
CA ARG A 290 -6.06 12.70 22.87
C ARG A 290 -5.54 11.32 22.46
N GLY A 291 -6.34 10.55 21.73
CA GLY A 291 -5.93 9.25 21.19
C GLY A 291 -4.71 9.35 20.26
N ALA A 292 -4.70 10.33 19.35
CA ALA A 292 -3.59 10.56 18.42
C ALA A 292 -2.28 10.89 19.15
N ILE A 293 -2.33 11.66 20.24
CA ILE A 293 -1.16 11.95 21.08
C ILE A 293 -0.64 10.68 21.73
N LYS A 294 -1.53 9.85 22.31
CA LYS A 294 -1.14 8.56 22.93
C LYS A 294 -0.51 7.62 21.90
N LEU A 295 -1.10 7.51 20.71
CA LEU A 295 -0.61 6.67 19.62
C LEU A 295 0.74 7.16 19.07
N LEU A 296 0.90 8.48 18.89
CA LEU A 296 2.18 9.07 18.47
C LEU A 296 3.26 8.92 19.55
N LEU A 297 2.91 9.05 20.82
CA LEU A 297 3.84 8.77 21.92
C LEU A 297 4.25 7.29 21.91
N ARG A 298 3.28 6.39 21.73
CA ARG A 298 3.55 4.96 21.65
C ARG A 298 4.45 4.61 20.47
N SER A 299 4.32 5.30 19.33
CA SER A 299 5.16 5.04 18.16
C SER A 299 6.61 5.41 18.41
N VAL A 300 6.89 6.60 18.96
CA VAL A 300 8.26 7.07 19.21
C VAL A 300 9.01 6.25 20.26
N LEU A 301 8.29 5.57 21.15
CA LEU A 301 8.88 4.68 22.14
C LEU A 301 9.30 3.33 21.53
N TYR A 302 8.53 2.81 20.57
CA TYR A 302 8.71 1.45 20.10
C TYR A 302 8.02 1.15 18.76
N THR A 303 8.78 0.64 17.77
CA THR A 303 8.27 0.23 16.45
C THR A 303 8.60 -1.25 16.14
N GLY A 304 8.38 -2.15 17.10
CA GLY A 304 8.63 -3.60 16.92
C GLY A 304 7.42 -4.43 16.48
N GLN A 305 6.27 -3.80 16.20
CA GLN A 305 5.07 -4.50 15.77
C GLN A 305 4.20 -3.68 14.79
N PRO A 306 3.38 -4.35 13.96
CA PRO A 306 2.46 -3.67 13.05
C PRO A 306 1.50 -2.74 13.81
N VAL A 307 0.98 -1.73 13.11
CA VAL A 307 0.19 -0.64 13.73
C VAL A 307 -1.06 -1.15 14.43
N ASP A 308 -1.78 -2.08 13.82
CA ASP A 308 -2.99 -2.69 14.38
C ASP A 308 -2.69 -3.49 15.66
N VAL A 309 -1.59 -4.25 15.68
CA VAL A 309 -1.12 -4.96 16.88
C VAL A 309 -0.74 -3.98 17.98
N ALA A 310 -0.05 -2.88 17.66
CA ALA A 310 0.30 -1.86 18.64
C ALA A 310 -0.95 -1.19 19.26
N MET A 311 -1.93 -0.84 18.43
CA MET A 311 -3.20 -0.30 18.90
C MET A 311 -3.98 -1.33 19.73
N GLY A 312 -4.04 -2.57 19.27
CA GLY A 312 -4.72 -3.67 19.96
C GLY A 312 -4.14 -3.97 21.34
N ASP A 313 -2.81 -3.93 21.48
CA ASP A 313 -2.15 -4.06 22.78
C ASP A 313 -2.52 -2.91 23.72
N MET A 314 -2.47 -1.66 23.25
CA MET A 314 -2.88 -0.50 24.05
C MET A 314 -4.36 -0.55 24.47
N ILE A 315 -5.25 -1.09 23.63
CA ILE A 315 -6.67 -1.32 23.98
C ILE A 315 -6.77 -2.39 25.06
N ARG A 316 -6.04 -3.50 24.91
CA ARG A 316 -6.05 -4.61 25.86
C ARG A 316 -5.49 -4.20 27.21
N ASP A 317 -4.53 -3.29 27.23
CA ASP A 317 -3.88 -2.80 28.44
C ASP A 317 -4.59 -1.56 29.05
N ASP A 318 -5.74 -1.16 28.48
CA ASP A 318 -6.56 0.00 28.88
C ASP A 318 -5.83 1.37 28.78
N ASP A 319 -4.72 1.44 28.01
CA ASP A 319 -4.03 2.69 27.66
C ASP A 319 -4.88 3.58 26.74
N LEU A 320 -5.76 2.97 25.94
CA LEU A 320 -6.72 3.65 25.07
C LEU A 320 -8.16 3.38 25.53
N ILE A 321 -8.95 4.44 25.63
CA ILE A 321 -10.41 4.32 25.76
C ILE A 321 -10.97 4.01 24.38
N ALA A 322 -11.25 2.74 24.11
CA ALA A 322 -11.64 2.29 22.79
C ALA A 322 -13.03 1.64 22.76
N TYR A 323 -13.74 1.92 21.67
CA TYR A 323 -15.02 1.31 21.35
C TYR A 323 -14.95 0.66 19.96
N SER A 324 -15.85 -0.28 19.72
CA SER A 324 -15.95 -0.96 18.43
C SER A 324 -17.40 -1.22 18.08
N VAL A 325 -17.62 -1.41 16.78
CA VAL A 325 -18.91 -1.69 16.19
C VAL A 325 -18.87 -3.07 15.54
N TYR A 326 -19.88 -3.89 15.82
CA TYR A 326 -20.00 -5.22 15.25
C TYR A 326 -21.44 -5.52 14.76
N PRO A 327 -21.66 -5.99 13.52
CA PRO A 327 -20.63 -6.23 12.52
C PRO A 327 -19.94 -4.92 12.09
N PRO A 328 -18.73 -4.97 11.51
CA PRO A 328 -18.03 -3.75 11.10
C PRO A 328 -18.80 -3.07 9.95
N THR A 329 -18.75 -1.73 9.91
CA THR A 329 -19.42 -0.92 8.88
C THR A 329 -18.52 -0.61 7.69
N PHE A 330 -17.21 -0.79 7.86
CA PHE A 330 -16.24 -0.74 6.78
C PHE A 330 -15.52 -2.08 6.67
N ALA A 331 -15.28 -2.52 5.45
CA ALA A 331 -14.61 -3.79 5.15
C ALA A 331 -13.60 -3.60 4.04
N GLN A 332 -12.58 -4.45 4.00
CA GLN A 332 -11.59 -4.40 2.94
C GLN A 332 -12.19 -5.01 1.67
N TRP A 333 -12.21 -4.26 0.56
CA TRP A 333 -12.58 -4.82 -0.73
C TRP A 333 -11.39 -5.54 -1.38
N THR A 334 -11.70 -6.53 -2.20
CA THR A 334 -10.77 -7.28 -3.06
C THR A 334 -11.37 -7.41 -4.45
N TYR A 335 -10.55 -7.69 -5.46
CA TYR A 335 -11.11 -8.11 -6.74
C TYR A 335 -11.77 -9.49 -6.60
N LYS A 336 -12.88 -9.69 -7.31
CA LYS A 336 -13.51 -11.01 -7.40
C LYS A 336 -12.51 -12.04 -7.94
N ASP A 337 -12.55 -13.23 -7.34
CA ASP A 337 -11.80 -14.40 -7.79
C ASP A 337 -12.08 -14.70 -9.27
N GLY A 338 -11.04 -15.09 -9.99
CA GLY A 338 -11.09 -15.44 -11.40
C GLY A 338 -10.84 -14.28 -12.37
N LEU A 339 -10.61 -13.06 -11.89
CA LEU A 339 -10.38 -11.88 -12.73
C LEU A 339 -8.89 -11.57 -12.97
N GLY A 340 -7.98 -12.24 -12.26
CA GLY A 340 -6.53 -12.00 -12.35
C GLY A 340 -6.04 -10.84 -11.48
N GLY A 341 -6.90 -10.31 -10.61
CA GLY A 341 -6.60 -9.27 -9.63
C GLY A 341 -6.31 -9.82 -8.23
N GLU A 342 -6.28 -11.14 -8.05
CA GLU A 342 -6.11 -11.78 -6.75
C GLU A 342 -4.75 -11.41 -6.16
N GLY A 343 -4.75 -10.93 -4.92
CA GLY A 343 -3.53 -10.52 -4.22
C GLY A 343 -3.01 -9.12 -4.58
N LEU A 344 -3.59 -8.42 -5.56
CA LEU A 344 -3.16 -7.06 -5.91
C LEU A 344 -3.51 -6.01 -4.83
N ASN A 345 -4.46 -6.33 -3.94
CA ASN A 345 -4.96 -5.39 -2.94
C ASN A 345 -3.95 -5.08 -1.83
N SER A 346 -3.02 -5.99 -1.50
CA SER A 346 -2.07 -5.78 -0.39
C SER A 346 -0.64 -5.47 -0.86
N ASN A 347 -0.13 -4.30 -0.47
CA ASN A 347 1.29 -3.94 -0.62
C ASN A 347 2.10 -4.14 0.68
N ILE A 348 1.48 -4.66 1.75
CA ILE A 348 2.10 -4.79 3.07
C ILE A 348 2.73 -6.18 3.22
N ARG A 349 1.99 -7.23 2.87
CA ARG A 349 2.46 -8.62 2.88
C ARG A 349 2.18 -9.26 1.53
N ASN A 350 3.18 -9.94 0.99
CA ASN A 350 3.08 -10.62 -0.30
C ASN A 350 2.28 -11.92 -0.12
N SER A 351 0.95 -11.84 -0.17
CA SER A 351 0.05 -12.96 0.20
C SER A 351 -0.78 -13.53 -0.95
N GLY A 352 -0.29 -13.47 -2.19
CA GLY A 352 -0.99 -14.12 -3.30
C GLY A 352 -0.08 -14.45 -4.48
N GLY A 353 0.14 -15.74 -4.73
CA GLY A 353 0.52 -16.20 -6.06
C GLY A 353 -0.71 -16.17 -6.96
N LYS A 354 -0.53 -15.89 -8.26
CA LYS A 354 -1.61 -16.03 -9.25
C LYS A 354 -2.16 -17.45 -9.17
N LYS A 355 -3.45 -17.60 -8.92
CA LYS A 355 -4.12 -18.90 -9.10
C LYS A 355 -4.10 -19.24 -10.59
N ASP A 356 -3.77 -20.48 -10.92
CA ASP A 356 -3.89 -20.98 -12.30
C ASP A 356 -5.38 -21.15 -12.63
N ILE A 357 -5.98 -20.11 -13.23
CA ILE A 357 -7.38 -20.09 -13.64
C ILE A 357 -7.50 -20.64 -15.07
N LYS A 358 -8.46 -21.53 -15.31
CA LYS A 358 -8.73 -22.06 -16.66
C LYS A 358 -9.20 -20.93 -17.58
N LYS A 359 -8.83 -20.99 -18.86
CA LYS A 359 -9.17 -19.99 -19.87
C LYS A 359 -10.69 -19.74 -19.96
N GLU A 360 -11.48 -20.80 -19.96
CA GLU A 360 -12.95 -20.73 -20.06
C GLU A 360 -13.55 -20.04 -18.83
N GLU A 361 -13.03 -20.37 -17.65
CA GLU A 361 -13.43 -19.78 -16.38
C GLU A 361 -13.07 -18.30 -16.30
N PHE A 362 -11.87 -17.91 -16.74
CA PHE A 362 -11.46 -16.50 -16.80
C PHE A 362 -12.37 -15.68 -17.75
N ILE A 363 -12.68 -16.21 -18.92
CA ILE A 363 -13.60 -15.56 -19.88
C ILE A 363 -15.00 -15.41 -19.27
N ASP A 364 -15.51 -16.47 -18.62
CA ASP A 364 -16.81 -16.46 -17.94
C ASP A 364 -16.87 -15.40 -16.83
N ASN A 365 -15.85 -15.36 -15.96
CA ASN A 365 -15.79 -14.41 -14.86
C ASN A 365 -15.74 -12.96 -15.35
N TRP A 366 -14.93 -12.67 -16.38
CA TRP A 366 -14.92 -11.34 -16.99
C TRP A 366 -16.23 -10.98 -17.69
N ALA A 367 -16.91 -11.94 -18.33
CA ALA A 367 -18.22 -11.70 -18.92
C ALA A 367 -19.26 -11.36 -17.85
N LYS A 368 -19.27 -12.08 -16.72
CA LYS A 368 -20.12 -11.75 -15.56
C LYS A 368 -19.81 -10.36 -15.01
N ALA A 369 -18.54 -10.06 -14.75
CA ALA A 369 -18.13 -8.77 -14.20
C ALA A 369 -18.47 -7.58 -15.10
N LYS A 370 -18.30 -7.73 -16.42
CA LYS A 370 -18.66 -6.67 -17.39
C LYS A 370 -20.16 -6.50 -17.55
N ALA A 371 -20.93 -7.58 -17.45
CA ALA A 371 -22.39 -7.52 -17.47
C ALA A 371 -22.90 -6.87 -16.17
N SER A 372 -22.27 -7.18 -15.04
CA SER A 372 -22.61 -6.63 -13.72
C SER A 372 -22.12 -5.24 -13.43
N LYS A 373 -21.10 -4.78 -14.14
CA LYS A 373 -20.33 -3.59 -13.79
C LYS A 373 -19.78 -3.66 -12.37
N ASP A 374 -19.48 -4.87 -11.91
CA ASP A 374 -19.03 -5.14 -10.55
C ASP A 374 -17.90 -6.17 -10.55
N VAL A 375 -16.72 -5.68 -10.17
CA VAL A 375 -15.46 -6.43 -10.07
C VAL A 375 -15.03 -6.65 -8.61
N TRP A 376 -15.81 -6.17 -7.65
CA TRP A 376 -15.41 -6.10 -6.25
C TRP A 376 -16.02 -7.24 -5.43
N SER A 377 -15.30 -7.66 -4.41
CA SER A 377 -15.73 -8.58 -3.37
C SER A 377 -15.20 -8.10 -2.03
N LEU A 378 -15.62 -8.72 -0.93
CA LEU A 378 -15.07 -8.44 0.39
C LEU A 378 -13.98 -9.44 0.72
N ASN A 379 -12.90 -8.97 1.33
CA ASN A 379 -11.87 -9.85 1.87
C ASN A 379 -12.53 -10.83 2.86
N PRO A 380 -12.25 -12.15 2.76
CA PRO A 380 -12.83 -13.16 3.65
C PRO A 380 -12.64 -12.90 5.16
N LEU A 381 -11.61 -12.13 5.56
CA LEU A 381 -11.44 -11.69 6.94
C LEU A 381 -12.56 -10.77 7.45
N PHE A 382 -13.31 -10.16 6.54
CA PHE A 382 -14.45 -9.27 6.82
C PHE A 382 -15.78 -9.95 6.49
N LYS A 383 -15.87 -11.27 6.60
CA LYS A 383 -17.09 -12.05 6.30
C LYS A 383 -18.32 -11.59 7.07
N ASP A 384 -18.17 -10.96 8.23
CA ASP A 384 -19.31 -10.52 9.05
C ASP A 384 -19.85 -9.17 8.58
N ALA A 385 -19.09 -8.42 7.75
CA ALA A 385 -19.45 -7.09 7.27
C ALA A 385 -20.50 -7.07 6.14
N GLN A 386 -20.76 -8.21 5.48
CA GLN A 386 -21.49 -8.35 4.20
C GLN A 386 -22.61 -7.31 4.02
N PHE A 387 -22.30 -6.26 3.26
CA PHE A 387 -23.18 -5.10 3.09
C PHE A 387 -24.48 -5.50 2.39
N ARG A 388 -25.62 -5.01 2.87
CA ARG A 388 -26.91 -5.23 2.20
C ARG A 388 -26.96 -4.46 0.88
N HIS A 389 -26.42 -3.26 0.89
CA HIS A 389 -26.44 -2.29 -0.19
C HIS A 389 -25.04 -1.69 -0.39
N GLY A 390 -24.05 -2.52 -0.72
CA GLY A 390 -22.67 -2.06 -0.90
C GLY A 390 -22.53 -0.86 -1.85
N ALA A 391 -21.80 0.17 -1.41
CA ALA A 391 -21.67 1.44 -2.12
C ALA A 391 -21.07 1.29 -3.52
N LEU A 392 -20.12 0.36 -3.71
CA LEU A 392 -19.53 0.01 -5.01
C LEU A 392 -20.54 -0.66 -5.95
N GLN A 393 -21.40 -1.54 -5.43
CA GLN A 393 -22.46 -2.17 -6.21
C GLN A 393 -23.52 -1.15 -6.65
N ALA A 394 -23.84 -0.19 -5.77
CA ALA A 394 -24.80 0.88 -6.06
C ALA A 394 -24.35 1.84 -7.18
N VAL A 395 -23.05 1.91 -7.49
CA VAL A 395 -22.51 2.76 -8.57
C VAL A 395 -23.13 2.39 -9.91
N ALA A 396 -23.20 1.09 -10.20
CA ALA A 396 -23.73 0.59 -11.47
C ALA A 396 -25.20 0.99 -11.65
N ASP A 397 -26.00 0.81 -10.61
CA ASP A 397 -27.42 1.16 -10.60
C ASP A 397 -27.62 2.67 -10.81
N LYS A 398 -26.80 3.49 -10.15
CA LYS A 398 -26.85 4.96 -10.30
C LYS A 398 -26.42 5.42 -11.68
N ALA A 399 -25.42 4.78 -12.29
CA ALA A 399 -24.87 5.18 -13.58
C ALA A 399 -25.70 4.70 -14.79
N TYR A 400 -26.29 3.50 -14.70
CA TYR A 400 -26.95 2.83 -15.83
C TYR A 400 -28.46 2.63 -15.64
N GLY A 401 -28.98 2.86 -14.43
CA GLY A 401 -30.39 2.67 -14.06
C GLY A 401 -30.76 1.20 -13.82
N GLN A 402 -31.78 0.97 -12.97
CA GLN A 402 -32.37 -0.35 -12.73
C GLN A 402 -33.26 -0.77 -13.91
N LYS A 403 -32.68 -1.16 -15.05
CA LYS A 403 -33.44 -1.89 -16.09
C LYS A 403 -33.56 -3.35 -15.69
N THR A 404 -34.69 -4.00 -15.96
CA THR A 404 -34.91 -5.44 -15.69
C THR A 404 -33.73 -6.26 -16.17
N ILE A 405 -32.92 -6.63 -15.18
CA ILE A 405 -31.50 -6.94 -15.30
C ILE A 405 -31.30 -8.14 -16.23
N GLN A 406 -32.19 -9.12 -16.16
CA GLN A 406 -31.94 -10.45 -16.73
C GLN A 406 -31.77 -10.48 -18.25
N SER A 407 -32.69 -9.89 -19.04
CA SER A 407 -32.63 -9.99 -20.52
C SER A 407 -31.54 -9.11 -21.15
N VAL A 408 -31.22 -7.97 -20.53
CA VAL A 408 -30.13 -7.08 -20.96
C VAL A 408 -28.79 -7.70 -20.60
N TRP A 409 -28.71 -8.31 -19.40
CA TRP A 409 -27.54 -9.02 -18.95
C TRP A 409 -27.21 -10.25 -19.77
N GLU A 410 -28.17 -11.12 -20.08
CA GLU A 410 -27.91 -12.32 -20.89
C GLU A 410 -27.33 -11.96 -22.26
N LYS A 411 -27.89 -10.93 -22.91
CA LYS A 411 -27.37 -10.43 -24.20
C LYS A 411 -25.98 -9.83 -24.07
N ALA A 412 -25.70 -9.07 -23.01
CA ALA A 412 -24.40 -8.48 -22.75
C ALA A 412 -23.36 -9.56 -22.42
N TYR A 413 -23.69 -10.48 -21.53
CA TYR A 413 -22.88 -11.61 -21.11
C TYR A 413 -22.47 -12.49 -22.31
N HIS A 414 -23.40 -12.95 -23.13
CA HIS A 414 -23.07 -13.75 -24.31
C HIS A 414 -22.20 -13.01 -25.34
N ARG A 415 -22.36 -11.68 -25.45
CA ARG A 415 -21.49 -10.86 -26.30
C ARG A 415 -20.06 -10.83 -25.77
N GLU A 416 -19.89 -10.69 -24.46
CA GLU A 416 -18.58 -10.66 -23.82
C GLU A 416 -17.86 -12.01 -23.87
N ILE A 417 -18.58 -13.13 -23.70
CA ILE A 417 -18.02 -14.48 -23.88
C ILE A 417 -17.41 -14.61 -25.29
N LYS A 418 -18.19 -14.33 -26.34
CA LYS A 418 -17.72 -14.40 -27.73
C LYS A 418 -16.54 -13.48 -28.02
N LYS A 419 -16.48 -12.33 -27.36
CA LYS A 419 -15.36 -11.38 -27.48
C LYS A 419 -14.10 -11.94 -26.80
N GLY A 420 -14.22 -12.42 -25.57
CA GLY A 420 -13.10 -13.03 -24.82
C GLY A 420 -12.49 -14.23 -25.53
N GLU A 421 -13.32 -15.13 -26.07
CA GLU A 421 -12.86 -16.29 -26.85
C GLU A 421 -12.03 -15.87 -28.08
N ARG A 422 -12.45 -14.80 -28.79
CA ARG A 422 -11.73 -14.27 -29.96
C ARG A 422 -10.40 -13.63 -29.56
N GLU A 423 -10.38 -12.84 -28.50
CA GLU A 423 -9.17 -12.16 -28.02
C GLU A 423 -8.10 -13.18 -27.57
N PHE A 424 -8.49 -14.19 -26.80
CA PHE A 424 -7.57 -15.26 -26.43
C PHE A 424 -7.06 -16.06 -27.63
N LYS A 425 -7.89 -16.32 -28.64
CA LYS A 425 -7.44 -17.00 -29.86
C LYS A 425 -6.37 -16.19 -30.58
N ILE A 426 -6.55 -14.87 -30.69
CA ILE A 426 -5.56 -13.96 -31.28
C ILE A 426 -4.26 -13.97 -30.47
N GLU A 427 -4.33 -13.98 -29.14
CA GLU A 427 -3.13 -14.02 -28.29
C GLU A 427 -2.39 -15.35 -28.38
N GLU A 428 -3.12 -16.47 -28.44
CA GLU A 428 -2.55 -17.80 -28.64
C GLU A 428 -1.85 -17.91 -30.01
N ASP A 429 -2.47 -17.37 -31.07
CA ASP A 429 -1.86 -17.31 -32.40
C ASP A 429 -0.61 -16.41 -32.42
N LYS A 430 -0.60 -15.30 -31.67
CA LYS A 430 0.58 -14.44 -31.49
C LYS A 430 1.71 -15.18 -30.76
N LYS A 431 1.41 -15.85 -29.64
CA LYS A 431 2.41 -16.64 -28.89
C LYS A 431 3.00 -17.75 -29.75
N LYS A 432 2.17 -18.49 -30.49
CA LYS A 432 2.65 -19.52 -31.45
C LYS A 432 3.59 -18.93 -32.50
N LYS A 433 3.25 -17.77 -33.07
CA LYS A 433 4.13 -17.07 -34.02
C LYS A 433 5.44 -16.60 -33.40
N GLU A 434 5.41 -16.11 -32.16
CA GLU A 434 6.61 -15.66 -31.45
C GLU A 434 7.52 -16.83 -31.08
N GLU A 435 6.97 -17.95 -30.63
CA GLU A 435 7.71 -19.19 -30.39
C GLU A 435 8.29 -19.76 -31.69
N GLU A 436 7.54 -19.77 -32.79
CA GLU A 436 8.05 -20.20 -34.09
C GLU A 436 9.20 -19.29 -34.57
N LYS A 437 9.08 -17.97 -34.34
CA LYS A 437 10.15 -17.00 -34.63
C LYS A 437 11.40 -17.28 -33.78
N LYS A 438 11.24 -17.52 -32.48
CA LYS A 438 12.35 -17.88 -31.57
C LYS A 438 13.03 -19.18 -32.02
N LYS A 439 12.27 -20.20 -32.40
CA LYS A 439 12.81 -21.46 -32.94
C LYS A 439 13.58 -21.24 -34.24
N LYS A 440 13.05 -20.43 -35.16
CA LYS A 440 13.76 -20.07 -36.41
C LYS A 440 15.04 -19.29 -36.16
N GLU A 441 15.03 -18.35 -35.21
CA GLU A 441 16.23 -17.60 -34.82
C GLU A 441 17.29 -18.51 -34.19
N GLU A 442 16.89 -19.45 -33.33
CA GLU A 442 17.79 -20.43 -32.73
C GLU A 442 18.38 -21.39 -33.78
N GLU A 443 17.57 -21.87 -34.72
CA GLU A 443 18.04 -22.73 -35.81
C GLU A 443 19.01 -21.99 -36.74
N LYS A 444 18.74 -20.71 -37.03
CA LYS A 444 19.66 -19.87 -37.80
C LYS A 444 21.00 -19.69 -37.10
N LYS A 445 21.00 -19.41 -35.79
CA LYS A 445 22.24 -19.32 -34.99
C LYS A 445 23.03 -20.63 -35.02
N LYS A 446 22.37 -21.79 -34.90
CA LYS A 446 23.02 -23.11 -35.00
C LYS A 446 23.66 -23.33 -36.36
N LYS A 447 22.97 -22.98 -37.45
CA LYS A 447 23.51 -23.06 -38.82
C LYS A 447 24.72 -22.14 -39.04
N GLU A 448 24.65 -20.90 -38.56
CA GLU A 448 25.77 -19.95 -38.62
C GLU A 448 27.00 -20.45 -37.83
N GLU A 449 26.80 -21.06 -36.66
CA GLU A 449 27.87 -21.65 -35.87
C GLU A 449 28.51 -22.87 -36.55
N GLU A 450 27.71 -23.74 -37.17
CA GLU A 450 28.21 -24.92 -37.91
C GLU A 450 29.01 -24.51 -39.16
N GLU A 451 28.54 -23.50 -39.90
CA GLU A 451 29.27 -22.97 -41.06
C GLU A 451 30.61 -22.34 -40.65
N LYS A 452 30.65 -21.64 -39.51
CA LYS A 452 31.89 -21.09 -38.95
C LYS A 452 32.89 -22.19 -38.59
N LYS A 453 32.42 -23.27 -37.94
CA LYS A 453 33.26 -24.44 -37.64
C LYS A 453 33.81 -25.11 -38.90
N LYS A 454 33.00 -25.25 -39.95
CA LYS A 454 33.46 -25.80 -41.25
C LYS A 454 34.54 -24.93 -41.90
N LYS A 455 34.38 -23.61 -41.88
CA LYS A 455 35.38 -22.66 -42.40
C LYS A 455 36.70 -22.73 -41.61
N GLU A 456 36.61 -22.79 -40.28
CA GLU A 456 37.80 -22.93 -39.42
C GLU A 456 38.53 -24.27 -39.67
N GLU A 457 37.80 -25.37 -39.89
CA GLU A 457 38.40 -26.68 -40.21
C GLU A 457 39.05 -26.70 -41.60
N GLU A 458 38.43 -26.08 -42.61
CA GLU A 458 39.00 -25.95 -43.96
C GLU A 458 40.26 -25.08 -43.96
N GLU A 459 40.27 -23.98 -43.20
CA GLU A 459 41.45 -23.14 -43.05
C GLU A 459 42.60 -23.89 -42.34
N LYS A 460 42.27 -24.70 -41.32
CA LYS A 460 43.26 -25.56 -40.65
C LYS A 460 43.86 -26.60 -41.60
N LYS A 461 43.04 -27.26 -42.42
CA LYS A 461 43.50 -28.19 -43.47
C LYS A 461 44.41 -27.51 -44.48
N LYS A 462 44.08 -26.30 -44.93
CA LYS A 462 44.94 -25.52 -45.84
C LYS A 462 46.29 -25.19 -45.22
N LYS A 463 46.32 -24.80 -43.93
CA LYS A 463 47.58 -24.54 -43.20
C LYS A 463 48.43 -25.80 -43.04
N GLU A 464 47.82 -26.94 -42.71
CA GLU A 464 48.53 -28.22 -42.61
C GLU A 464 49.10 -28.68 -43.96
N GLU A 465 48.37 -28.48 -45.07
CA GLU A 465 48.86 -28.80 -46.40
C GLU A 465 50.02 -27.88 -46.84
N GLU A 466 49.95 -26.59 -46.52
CA GLU A 466 51.04 -25.65 -46.78
C GLU A 466 52.29 -25.98 -45.95
N GLU A 467 52.12 -26.40 -44.69
CA GLU A 467 53.23 -26.84 -43.83
C GLU A 467 53.87 -28.13 -44.35
N LYS A 468 53.07 -29.10 -44.84
CA LYS A 468 53.60 -30.31 -45.49
C LYS A 468 54.41 -29.98 -46.74
N LYS A 469 53.92 -29.08 -47.60
CA LYS A 469 54.67 -28.63 -48.79
C LYS A 469 55.99 -27.97 -48.41
N LYS A 470 56.01 -27.14 -47.36
CA LYS A 470 57.26 -26.54 -46.83
C LYS A 470 58.25 -27.60 -46.32
N LYS A 471 57.77 -28.63 -45.60
CA LYS A 471 58.61 -29.74 -45.11
C LYS A 471 59.18 -30.58 -46.26
N GLU A 472 58.37 -30.91 -47.26
CA GLU A 472 58.85 -31.63 -48.46
C GLU A 472 59.89 -30.81 -49.24
N GLU A 473 59.71 -29.49 -49.35
CA GLU A 473 60.69 -28.62 -50.01
C GLU A 473 62.01 -28.54 -49.22
N GLU A 474 61.94 -28.49 -47.89
CA GLU A 474 63.13 -28.51 -47.02
C GLU A 474 63.87 -29.86 -47.08
N GLU A 475 63.13 -30.97 -47.15
CA GLU A 475 63.70 -32.31 -47.27
C GLU A 475 64.38 -32.52 -48.63
N LYS A 476 63.78 -32.02 -49.72
CA LYS A 476 64.43 -31.98 -51.04
C LYS A 476 65.73 -31.18 -51.02
N LYS A 477 65.74 -30.01 -50.37
CA LYS A 477 66.96 -29.21 -50.20
C LYS A 477 68.05 -29.96 -49.42
N LYS A 478 67.68 -30.70 -48.38
CA LYS A 478 68.62 -31.55 -47.62
C LYS A 478 69.17 -32.71 -48.45
N GLN A 479 68.33 -33.36 -49.25
CA GLN A 479 68.77 -34.43 -50.15
C GLN A 479 69.71 -33.91 -51.24
N GLU A 480 69.42 -32.76 -51.86
CA GLU A 480 70.33 -32.11 -52.81
C GLU A 480 71.67 -31.72 -52.17
N GLU A 481 71.66 -31.27 -50.91
CA GLU A 481 72.89 -30.94 -50.19
C GLU A 481 73.72 -32.19 -49.81
N GLU A 482 73.05 -33.29 -49.43
CA GLU A 482 73.70 -34.56 -49.13
C GLU A 482 74.27 -35.22 -50.40
N GLU A 483 73.57 -35.12 -51.52
CA GLU A 483 74.03 -35.61 -52.82
C GLU A 483 75.25 -34.82 -53.32
N LYS A 484 75.27 -33.49 -53.13
CA LYS A 484 76.46 -32.66 -53.36
C LYS A 484 77.65 -33.10 -52.49
N LYS A 485 77.44 -33.40 -51.21
CA LYS A 485 78.50 -33.90 -50.33
C LYS A 485 79.04 -35.25 -50.77
N LYS A 486 78.16 -36.17 -51.22
CA LYS A 486 78.58 -37.47 -51.76
C LYS A 486 79.38 -37.32 -53.04
N GLN A 487 78.99 -36.39 -53.93
CA GLN A 487 79.76 -36.08 -55.14
C GLN A 487 81.14 -35.51 -54.80
N GLU A 488 81.25 -34.58 -53.83
CA GLU A 488 82.54 -34.07 -53.36
C GLU A 488 83.42 -35.16 -52.72
N GLU A 489 82.82 -36.11 -51.99
CA GLU A 489 83.56 -37.21 -51.35
C GLU A 489 84.01 -38.27 -52.37
N GLU A 490 83.19 -38.55 -53.39
CA GLU A 490 83.54 -39.45 -54.49
C GLU A 490 84.61 -38.83 -55.41
N GLU A 491 84.58 -37.50 -55.61
CA GLU A 491 85.61 -36.77 -56.33
C GLU A 491 86.95 -36.77 -55.57
N LYS A 492 86.92 -36.65 -54.23
CA LYS A 492 88.10 -36.86 -53.37
C LYS A 492 88.65 -38.28 -53.47
N LYS A 493 87.80 -39.30 -53.43
CA LYS A 493 88.25 -40.69 -53.58
C LYS A 493 88.87 -40.96 -54.95
N LYS A 494 88.32 -40.40 -56.02
CA LYS A 494 88.92 -40.49 -57.36
C LYS A 494 90.28 -39.80 -57.42
N GLN A 495 90.46 -38.67 -56.73
CA GLN A 495 91.77 -38.03 -56.61
C GLN A 495 92.76 -38.89 -55.83
N GLU A 496 92.35 -39.53 -54.73
CA GLU A 496 93.19 -40.46 -53.97
C GLU A 496 93.55 -41.72 -54.76
N GLU A 497 92.60 -42.33 -55.48
CA GLU A 497 92.86 -43.48 -56.36
C GLU A 497 93.76 -43.11 -57.55
N GLU A 498 93.63 -41.90 -58.10
CA GLU A 498 94.51 -41.44 -59.18
C GLU A 498 95.94 -41.18 -58.67
N GLU A 499 96.11 -40.70 -57.43
CA GLU A 499 97.41 -40.62 -56.77
C GLU A 499 98.01 -42.00 -56.47
N GLU A 500 97.21 -42.97 -56.02
CA GLU A 500 97.65 -44.33 -55.74
C GLU A 500 98.03 -45.08 -57.02
N LYS A 501 97.27 -44.88 -58.11
CA LYS A 501 97.58 -45.46 -59.42
C LYS A 501 98.85 -44.87 -60.03
N LYS A 502 99.14 -43.58 -59.80
CA LYS A 502 100.43 -42.97 -60.18
C LYS A 502 101.59 -43.55 -59.38
N ARG A 503 101.41 -43.90 -58.10
CA ARG A 503 102.43 -44.60 -57.30
C ARG A 503 102.69 -46.02 -57.81
N LEU A 504 101.65 -46.77 -58.16
CA LEU A 504 101.77 -48.14 -58.64
C LEU A 504 102.36 -48.25 -60.06
N GLU A 505 102.07 -47.29 -60.95
CA GLU A 505 102.72 -47.22 -62.28
C GLU A 505 104.21 -46.82 -62.21
N GLU A 506 104.65 -46.16 -61.14
CA GLU A 506 106.06 -45.86 -60.89
C GLU A 506 106.80 -47.11 -60.37
N ASP A 507 106.15 -47.93 -59.54
CA ASP A 507 106.71 -49.17 -59.01
C ASP A 507 106.79 -50.30 -60.07
N GLU A 508 105.84 -50.41 -61.00
CA GLU A 508 105.85 -51.46 -62.02
C GLU A 508 106.90 -51.22 -63.12
N ARG A 509 107.29 -49.95 -63.34
CA ARG A 509 108.29 -49.58 -64.36
C ARG A 509 109.75 -49.85 -63.93
N THR A 510 109.98 -50.31 -62.70
CA THR A 510 111.33 -50.58 -62.16
C THR A 510 111.68 -52.07 -61.99
N SER A 511 110.79 -53.03 -62.33
CA SER A 511 111.04 -54.47 -62.08
C SER A 511 111.22 -55.40 -63.30
N GLU A 512 111.28 -54.89 -64.54
CA GLU A 512 111.82 -55.65 -65.67
C GLU A 512 113.12 -55.02 -66.19
N MET A 513 114.22 -55.45 -65.57
CA MET A 513 115.58 -55.42 -66.10
C MET A 513 116.19 -56.81 -65.93
#